data_AF-A0A6V7K5T9-F1
#
_entry.id   AF-A0A6V7K5T9-F1
#
_cell.length_a   1.000
_cell.length_b   1.000
_cell.length_c   1.000
_cell.angle_alpha   90.00
_cell.angle_beta   90.00
_cell.angle_gamma   90.00
#
_symmetry.space_group_name_H-M   'P 1'
#
loop_
_entity.id
_entity.type
_entity.pdbx_description
1 polymer ?
#
loop_
_entity_poly.entity_id
_entity_poly.type
_entity_poly.pdbx_seq_one_letter_code
_entity_poly.pdbx_strand_id
1 'polypeptide(L)'
;GDLAKKKIYPTLWWLFRDNLLPKTTTFFGYARSKLTLQELRAKCDPYMKVKPGEEQLYEEFWSLNYYTAGSYDSDEDFAVLNKHLEKFEDGAQANRLFYLALPPSVFEPVTVHIRNTCMGQ
;
A
#
# COMPACT_ATOMS: atom_id res chain seq x y z
N GLY A 1 8.39 5.15 3.77
CA GLY A 1 9.76 5.20 4.33
C GLY A 1 10.80 4.79 3.31
N ASP A 2 12.08 4.75 3.68
CA ASP A 2 13.19 4.44 2.77
C ASP A 2 13.12 3.03 2.19
N LEU A 3 12.81 2.02 3.03
CA LEU A 3 12.58 0.65 2.58
C LEU A 3 11.44 0.56 1.56
N ALA A 4 10.33 1.26 1.84
CA ALA A 4 9.16 1.25 0.96
C ALA A 4 9.48 1.77 -0.45
N LYS A 5 10.07 2.97 -0.55
CA LYS A 5 10.35 3.61 -1.85
C LYS A 5 11.47 2.91 -2.64
N LYS A 6 12.47 2.35 -1.95
CA LYS A 6 13.67 1.76 -2.59
C LYS A 6 13.52 0.28 -2.92
N LYS A 7 12.60 -0.44 -2.24
CA LYS A 7 12.46 -1.89 -2.36
C LYS A 7 11.02 -2.36 -2.50
N ILE A 8 10.12 -1.97 -1.60
CA ILE A 8 8.76 -2.55 -1.59
C ILE A 8 7.96 -2.15 -2.84
N TYR A 9 7.82 -0.85 -3.13
CA TYR A 9 7.12 -0.41 -4.35
C TYR A 9 7.78 -0.94 -5.64
N PRO A 10 9.12 -0.90 -5.80
CA PRO A 10 9.78 -1.54 -6.95
C PRO A 10 9.47 -3.03 -7.09
N THR A 11 9.47 -3.80 -5.99
CA THR A 11 9.14 -5.23 -6.04
C THR A 11 7.68 -5.46 -6.41
N LEU A 12 6.74 -4.70 -5.85
CA LEU A 12 5.32 -4.80 -6.21
C LEU A 12 5.08 -4.47 -7.68
N TRP A 13 5.77 -3.44 -8.20
CA TRP A 13 5.74 -3.12 -9.62
C TRP A 13 6.27 -4.26 -10.48
N TRP A 14 7.41 -4.87 -10.14
CA TRP A 14 7.94 -5.99 -10.93
C TRP A 14 7.00 -7.19 -10.92
N LEU A 15 6.39 -7.52 -9.77
CA LEU A 15 5.38 -8.58 -9.69
C LEU A 15 4.14 -8.26 -10.52
N PHE A 16 3.68 -7.01 -10.52
CA PHE A 16 2.56 -6.55 -11.34
C PHE A 16 2.88 -6.62 -12.83
N ARG A 17 4.03 -6.06 -13.22
CA ARG A 17 4.54 -6.06 -14.60
C ARG A 17 4.66 -7.47 -15.16
N ASP A 18 5.17 -8.40 -14.36
CA ASP A 18 5.39 -9.79 -14.76
C ASP A 18 4.11 -10.65 -14.62
N ASN A 19 2.97 -10.03 -14.31
CA ASN A 19 1.66 -10.67 -14.15
C ASN A 19 1.68 -11.84 -13.13
N LEU A 20 2.40 -11.65 -12.03
CA LEU A 20 2.56 -12.61 -10.92
C LEU A 20 1.64 -12.32 -9.73
N LEU A 21 0.78 -11.31 -9.86
CA LEU A 21 -0.24 -10.95 -8.88
C LEU A 21 -1.63 -11.26 -9.42
N PRO A 22 -2.62 -11.57 -8.57
CA PRO A 22 -4.02 -11.60 -8.98
C PRO A 22 -4.43 -10.29 -9.65
N LYS A 23 -5.24 -10.37 -10.71
CA LYS A 23 -5.66 -9.19 -11.49
C LYS A 23 -6.44 -8.15 -10.68
N THR A 24 -7.04 -8.55 -9.57
CA THR A 24 -7.84 -7.70 -8.67
C THR A 24 -7.00 -7.13 -7.52
N THR A 25 -5.67 -7.15 -7.60
CA THR A 25 -4.80 -6.65 -6.53
C THR A 25 -4.78 -5.13 -6.52
N THR A 26 -5.08 -4.55 -5.35
CA THR A 26 -4.96 -3.11 -5.06
C THR A 26 -3.89 -2.86 -4.01
N PHE A 27 -3.18 -1.74 -4.10
CA PHE A 27 -2.07 -1.41 -3.20
C PHE A 27 -2.39 -0.20 -2.33
N PHE A 28 -2.17 -0.33 -1.02
CA PHE A 28 -2.41 0.76 -0.06
C PHE A 28 -1.13 1.16 0.65
N GLY A 29 -0.74 2.42 0.49
CA GLY A 29 0.27 3.06 1.32
C GLY A 29 -0.35 3.69 2.56
N TYR A 30 0.25 3.44 3.73
CA TYR A 30 -0.17 4.06 4.99
C TYR A 30 1.05 4.58 5.76
N ALA A 31 1.01 5.84 6.17
CA ALA A 31 2.01 6.41 7.10
C ALA A 31 1.51 7.72 7.73
N ARG A 32 2.24 8.21 8.75
CA ARG A 32 1.94 9.51 9.40
C ARG A 32 2.08 10.73 8.48
N SER A 33 2.92 10.64 7.46
CA SER A 33 3.19 11.76 6.56
C SER A 33 1.99 12.04 5.66
N LYS A 34 1.55 13.30 5.59
CA LYS A 34 0.55 13.71 4.60
C LYS A 34 1.23 13.83 3.24
N LEU A 35 1.08 12.80 2.41
CA LEU A 35 1.57 12.75 1.04
C LEU A 35 0.41 12.52 0.09
N THR A 36 0.49 13.14 -1.07
CA THR A 36 -0.32 12.78 -2.22
C THR A 36 0.25 11.53 -2.89
N LEU A 37 -0.58 10.82 -3.66
CA LEU A 37 -0.12 9.68 -4.45
C LEU A 37 0.96 10.07 -5.46
N GLN A 38 0.85 11.28 -6.04
CA GLN A 38 1.83 11.82 -6.99
C GLN A 38 3.20 12.04 -6.33
N GLU A 39 3.24 12.58 -5.11
CA GLU A 39 4.49 12.74 -4.35
C GLU A 39 5.10 11.40 -3.96
N LEU A 40 4.27 10.43 -3.60
CA LEU A 40 4.73 9.07 -3.32
C LEU A 40 5.33 8.42 -4.57
N ARG A 41 4.66 8.54 -5.71
CA ARG A 41 5.14 8.05 -7.01
C ARG A 41 6.48 8.66 -7.37
N ALA A 42 6.60 9.98 -7.33
CA ALA A 42 7.85 10.69 -7.63
C ALA A 42 9.02 10.22 -6.75
N LYS A 43 8.76 9.86 -5.49
CA LYS A 43 9.77 9.30 -4.57
C LYS A 43 10.18 7.86 -4.90
N CYS A 44 9.33 7.11 -5.58
CA CYS A 44 9.57 5.72 -5.98
C CYS A 44 10.19 5.62 -7.36
N ASP A 45 9.81 6.49 -8.31
CA ASP A 45 10.22 6.48 -9.73
C ASP A 45 11.70 6.16 -9.96
N PRO A 46 12.68 6.75 -9.22
CA PRO A 46 14.11 6.47 -9.43
C PRO A 46 14.52 5.01 -9.21
N TYR A 47 13.70 4.22 -8.49
CA TYR A 47 14.00 2.85 -8.10
C TYR A 47 13.20 1.79 -8.88
N MET A 48 12.18 2.21 -9.65
CA MET A 48 11.23 1.29 -10.30
C MET A 48 11.83 0.59 -11.51
N LYS A 49 12.84 1.20 -12.15
CA LYS A 49 13.54 0.67 -13.34
C LYS A 49 12.55 0.30 -14.47
N VAL A 50 11.61 1.19 -14.76
CA VAL A 50 10.67 1.06 -15.87
C VAL A 50 11.45 1.08 -17.19
N LYS A 51 11.21 0.09 -18.06
CA LYS A 51 11.87 -0.01 -19.36
C LYS A 51 11.02 0.68 -20.45
N PRO A 52 11.63 1.08 -21.57
CA PRO A 52 10.88 1.56 -22.73
C PRO A 52 9.83 0.53 -23.17
N GLY A 53 8.59 0.98 -23.38
CA GLY A 53 7.45 0.14 -23.74
C GLY A 53 6.61 -0.36 -22.55
N GLU A 54 7.05 -0.13 -21.30
CA GLU A 54 6.31 -0.49 -20.09
C GLU A 54 5.46 0.68 -19.54
N GLU A 55 5.44 1.85 -20.19
CA GLU A 55 4.87 3.08 -19.64
C GLU A 55 3.37 2.97 -19.36
N GLN A 56 2.60 2.38 -20.28
CA GLN A 56 1.15 2.21 -20.10
C GLN A 56 0.84 1.29 -18.92
N LEU A 57 1.58 0.19 -18.79
CA LEU A 57 1.43 -0.75 -17.67
C LEU A 57 1.86 -0.11 -16.35
N TYR A 58 2.85 0.79 -16.39
CA TYR A 58 3.29 1.56 -15.24
C TYR A 58 2.23 2.56 -14.76
N GLU A 59 1.53 3.22 -15.68
CA GLU A 59 0.37 4.06 -15.33
C GLU A 59 -0.77 3.22 -14.74
N GLU A 60 -1.05 2.05 -15.32
CA GLU A 60 -2.05 1.13 -14.79
C GLU A 60 -1.71 0.69 -13.37
N PHE A 61 -0.45 0.32 -13.10
CA PHE A 61 0.02 0.02 -11.75
C PHE A 61 -0.31 1.15 -10.79
N TRP A 62 0.09 2.39 -11.10
CA TRP A 62 -0.17 3.54 -10.23
C TRP A 62 -1.66 3.87 -10.08
N SER A 63 -2.51 3.56 -11.08
CA SER A 63 -3.96 3.71 -10.97
C SER A 63 -4.58 2.81 -9.89
N LEU A 64 -3.93 1.68 -9.56
CA LEU A 64 -4.33 0.71 -8.53
C LEU A 64 -3.69 1.00 -7.16
N ASN A 65 -2.94 2.10 -7.03
CA ASN A 65 -2.30 2.50 -5.78
C ASN A 65 -3.12 3.59 -5.08
N TYR A 66 -3.31 3.42 -3.78
CA TYR A 66 -3.99 4.38 -2.91
C TYR A 66 -3.09 4.74 -1.73
N TYR A 67 -3.34 5.90 -1.12
CA TYR A 67 -2.59 6.36 0.03
C TYR A 67 -3.51 6.96 1.08
N THR A 68 -3.26 6.63 2.34
CA THR A 68 -3.96 7.21 3.50
C THR A 68 -2.93 7.64 4.54
N ALA A 69 -3.05 8.87 5.02
CA ALA A 69 -2.22 9.35 6.12
C ALA A 69 -2.91 9.09 7.46
N GLY A 70 -2.17 8.62 8.46
CA GLY A 70 -2.71 8.33 9.79
C GLY A 70 -1.63 7.93 10.80
N SER A 71 -1.95 7.99 12.09
CA SER A 71 -1.09 7.63 13.21
C SER A 71 -1.05 6.13 13.46
N TYR A 72 0.05 5.65 14.05
CA TYR A 72 0.25 4.22 14.33
C TYR A 72 -0.38 3.76 15.66
N ASP A 73 -0.99 4.69 16.39
CA ASP A 73 -1.51 4.53 17.76
C ASP A 73 -2.93 5.13 17.95
N SER A 74 -3.67 5.38 16.85
CA SER A 74 -5.04 5.92 16.90
C SER A 74 -6.03 4.92 16.31
N ASP A 75 -7.04 4.56 17.10
CA ASP A 75 -8.13 3.70 16.64
C ASP A 75 -8.93 4.36 15.50
N GLU A 76 -9.11 5.68 15.56
CA GLU A 76 -9.83 6.44 14.54
C GLU A 76 -9.12 6.37 13.18
N ASP A 77 -7.80 6.53 13.16
CA ASP A 77 -7.02 6.48 11.93
C ASP A 77 -7.02 5.07 11.30
N PHE A 78 -7.02 4.02 12.12
CA PHE A 78 -7.18 2.65 11.64
C PHE A 78 -8.62 2.35 11.18
N ALA A 79 -9.64 2.95 11.80
CA ALA A 79 -11.02 2.85 11.32
C ALA A 79 -11.21 3.52 9.95
N VAL A 80 -10.57 4.66 9.72
CA VAL A 80 -10.52 5.32 8.40
C VAL A 80 -9.82 4.43 7.38
N LEU A 81 -8.68 3.82 7.74
CA LEU A 81 -7.99 2.85 6.88
C LEU A 81 -8.89 1.65 6.54
N ASN A 82 -9.54 1.03 7.53
CA ASN A 82 -10.43 -0.10 7.30
C ASN A 82 -11.56 0.25 6.34
N LYS A 83 -12.23 1.39 6.57
CA LYS A 83 -13.29 1.88 5.68
C LYS A 83 -12.80 2.16 4.27
N HIS A 84 -11.53 2.54 4.10
CA HIS A 84 -10.91 2.67 2.79
C HIS A 84 -10.69 1.32 2.13
N LEU A 85 -10.19 0.31 2.86
CA LEU A 85 -10.01 -1.04 2.34
C LEU A 85 -11.34 -1.65 1.89
N GLU A 86 -12.38 -1.60 2.74
CA GLU A 86 -13.70 -2.19 2.48
C GLU A 86 -14.36 -1.69 1.19
N LYS A 87 -14.10 -0.44 0.78
CA LYS A 87 -14.62 0.11 -0.48
C LYS A 87 -14.15 -0.63 -1.72
N PHE A 88 -13.02 -1.34 -1.65
CA PHE A 88 -12.44 -2.06 -2.78
C PHE A 88 -12.68 -3.56 -2.72
N GLU A 89 -13.32 -4.03 -1.64
CA GLU A 89 -13.60 -5.46 -1.44
C GLU A 89 -15.01 -5.84 -1.95
N ASP A 90 -15.86 -4.84 -2.23
CA ASP A 90 -17.18 -4.95 -2.90
C ASP A 90 -18.05 -6.13 -2.41
N GLY A 91 -18.01 -6.41 -1.11
CA GLY A 91 -18.76 -7.51 -0.49
C GLY A 91 -18.27 -8.92 -0.82
N ALA A 92 -17.17 -9.06 -1.56
CA ALA A 92 -16.48 -10.32 -1.77
C ALA A 92 -15.42 -10.55 -0.69
N GLN A 93 -15.12 -11.82 -0.43
CA GLN A 93 -14.06 -12.19 0.50
C GLN A 93 -12.70 -11.77 -0.08
N ALA A 94 -12.02 -10.83 0.58
CA ALA A 94 -10.74 -10.29 0.13
C ALA A 94 -9.59 -10.71 1.04
N ASN A 95 -8.47 -11.09 0.43
CA ASN A 95 -7.25 -11.39 1.17
C ASN A 95 -6.50 -10.09 1.44
N ARG A 96 -6.31 -9.74 2.72
CA ARG A 96 -5.52 -8.58 3.15
C ARG A 96 -4.10 -9.00 3.53
N LEU A 97 -3.08 -8.40 2.92
CA LEU A 97 -1.66 -8.61 3.26
C LEU A 97 -1.06 -7.30 3.79
N PHE A 98 -0.67 -7.29 5.07
CA PHE A 98 -0.06 -6.13 5.72
C PHE A 98 1.47 -6.27 5.75
N TYR A 99 2.17 -5.38 5.04
CA TYR A 99 3.63 -5.32 5.08
C TYR A 99 4.11 -4.21 6.03
N LEU A 100 4.69 -4.58 7.18
CA LEU A 100 5.14 -3.63 8.20
C LEU A 100 6.54 -3.06 7.90
N ALA A 101 6.63 -2.17 6.92
CA ALA A 101 7.87 -1.41 6.62
C ALA A 101 8.12 -0.26 7.63
N LEU A 102 8.11 -0.61 8.92
CA LEU A 102 8.13 0.28 10.08
C LEU A 102 9.34 -0.01 10.99
N PRO A 103 9.73 0.91 11.88
CA PRO A 103 10.70 0.59 12.93
C PRO A 103 10.08 -0.37 13.96
N PRO A 104 10.88 -1.24 14.62
CA PRO A 104 10.36 -2.22 15.58
C PRO A 104 9.57 -1.61 16.74
N SER A 105 9.87 -0.37 17.14
CA SER A 105 9.22 0.32 18.26
C SER A 105 7.73 0.57 18.07
N VAL A 106 7.20 0.46 16.85
CA VAL A 106 5.77 0.62 16.56
C VAL A 106 5.09 -0.67 16.10
N PHE A 107 5.78 -1.81 16.13
CA PHE A 107 5.19 -3.08 15.66
C PHE A 107 4.02 -3.51 16.53
N GLU A 108 4.19 -3.52 17.84
CA GLU A 108 3.14 -3.91 18.79
C GLU A 108 1.86 -3.09 18.61
N PRO A 109 1.86 -1.74 18.76
CA PRO A 109 0.63 -0.96 18.62
C PRO A 109 -0.03 -1.16 17.25
N VAL A 110 0.75 -1.16 16.16
CA VAL A 110 0.21 -1.35 14.81
C VAL A 110 -0.44 -2.73 14.65
N THR A 111 0.20 -3.80 15.12
CA THR A 111 -0.39 -5.14 15.00
C THR A 111 -1.65 -5.31 15.84
N VAL A 112 -1.72 -4.67 17.01
CA VAL A 112 -2.94 -4.64 17.84
C VAL A 112 -4.08 -3.93 17.11
N HIS A 113 -3.84 -2.75 16.55
CA HIS A 113 -4.88 -2.02 15.81
C HIS A 113 -5.28 -2.72 14.50
N ILE A 114 -4.34 -3.33 13.76
CA ILE A 114 -4.68 -4.16 12.59
C ILE A 114 -5.62 -5.29 13.00
N ARG A 115 -5.29 -6.02 14.07
CA ARG A 115 -6.12 -7.13 14.57
C ARG A 115 -7.51 -6.67 14.97
N ASN A 116 -7.61 -5.54 15.67
CA ASN A 116 -8.86 -5.07 16.24
C ASN A 116 -9.78 -4.41 15.21
N THR A 117 -9.21 -3.80 14.16
CA THR A 117 -9.96 -2.87 13.30
C THR A 117 -9.87 -3.19 11.81
N CYS A 118 -8.78 -3.79 11.32
CA CYS A 118 -8.52 -3.94 9.89
C CYS A 118 -8.45 -5.40 9.40
N MET A 119 -8.95 -6.36 10.17
CA MET A 119 -9.04 -7.74 9.69
C MET A 119 -10.14 -7.86 8.63
N GLY A 120 -9.88 -8.62 7.56
CA GLY A 120 -10.91 -8.94 6.55
C GLY A 120 -12.03 -9.80 7.16
N GLN A 121 -13.23 -9.72 6.57
CA GLN A 121 -14.39 -10.52 6.98
C GLN A 121 -14.39 -11.91 6.35
#